data_AF-A0AAW7KNS0-F1
#
_entry.id   AF-A0AAW7KNS0-F1
#
_cell.length_a   1.000
_cell.length_b   1.000
_cell.length_c   1.000
_cell.angle_alpha   90.00
_cell.angle_beta   90.00
_cell.angle_gamma   90.00
#
_symmetry.space_group_name_H-M   'P 1'
#
loop_
_entity.id
_entity.type
_entity.pdbx_description
1 polymer ?
#
loop_
_entity_poly.entity_id
_entity_poly.type
_entity_poly.pdbx_seq_one_letter_code
_entity_poly.pdbx_strand_id
1 'polypeptide(L)'
;MINPAKLEEIAKQITSNMPQGVKNLAETLEGKTKQVLQNKLAEMDFVSREEFDVQSQVLIRTREKLTELEAKVALLEQQLSAKTDAE
;
A
#
# COMPACT_ATOMS: atom_id res chain seq x y z
N MET A 1 4.45 36.32 -18.65
CA MET A 1 5.12 35.27 -17.85
C MET A 1 5.23 35.78 -16.43
N ILE A 2 4.61 35.10 -15.47
CA ILE A 2 4.69 35.49 -14.06
C ILE A 2 6.12 35.16 -13.60
N ASN A 3 6.85 36.18 -13.14
CA ASN A 3 8.26 36.06 -12.78
C ASN A 3 8.38 35.50 -11.36
N PRO A 4 9.05 34.35 -11.13
CA PRO A 4 9.17 33.72 -9.81
C PRO A 4 9.74 34.65 -8.73
N ALA A 5 10.66 35.55 -9.10
CA ALA A 5 11.22 36.53 -8.18
C ALA A 5 10.17 37.50 -7.58
N LYS A 6 9.14 37.87 -8.35
CA LYS A 6 8.05 38.74 -7.87
C LYS A 6 7.10 38.01 -6.93
N LEU A 7 6.90 36.71 -7.14
CA LEU A 7 6.09 35.87 -6.25
C LEU A 7 6.78 35.70 -4.89
N GLU A 8 8.10 35.54 -4.91
CA GLU A 8 8.90 35.40 -3.69
C GLU A 8 8.92 36.70 -2.86
N GLU A 9 9.00 37.86 -3.52
CA GLU A 9 8.93 39.16 -2.84
C GLU A 9 7.57 39.43 -2.20
N ILE A 10 6.48 39.09 -2.90
CA ILE A 10 5.11 39.18 -2.37
C ILE A 10 4.92 38.21 -1.20
N ALA A 11 5.40 36.97 -1.31
CA ALA A 11 5.36 36.01 -0.22
C ALA A 11 6.09 36.54 1.02
N LYS A 12 7.29 37.09 0.83
CA LYS A 12 8.12 37.63 1.91
C LYS A 12 7.47 38.84 2.59
N GLN A 13 6.85 39.76 1.83
CA GLN A 13 6.11 40.89 2.38
C GLN A 13 4.87 40.44 3.16
N ILE A 14 4.14 39.44 2.66
CA ILE A 14 2.99 38.86 3.37
C ILE A 14 3.43 38.23 4.68
N THR A 15 4.49 37.41 4.68
CA THR A 15 4.99 36.74 5.89
C THR A 15 5.63 37.72 6.89
N SER A 16 6.21 38.83 6.42
CA SER A 16 6.81 39.88 7.26
C SER A 16 5.78 40.79 7.93
N ASN A 17 4.65 41.06 7.26
CA ASN A 17 3.57 41.89 7.79
C ASN A 17 2.47 41.07 8.49
N MET A 18 2.65 39.75 8.57
CA MET A 18 1.69 38.85 9.22
C MET A 18 1.82 38.95 10.75
N PRO A 19 0.73 39.20 11.48
CA PRO A 19 0.74 39.20 12.95
C PRO A 19 1.21 37.85 13.49
N GLN A 20 1.95 37.86 14.60
CA GLN A 20 2.48 36.62 15.22
C GLN A 20 1.38 35.58 15.52
N GLY A 21 0.17 36.02 15.86
CA GLY A 21 -0.97 35.12 16.04
C GLY A 21 -1.38 34.36 14.77
N VAL A 22 -1.21 34.95 13.58
CA VAL A 22 -1.52 34.31 12.30
C VAL A 22 -0.39 33.37 11.86
N LYS A 23 0.88 33.69 12.15
CA LYS A 23 2.00 32.76 11.97
C LYS A 23 1.84 31.51 12.82
N ASN A 24 1.58 31.67 14.12
CA ASN A 24 1.36 30.55 15.03
C ASN A 24 0.15 29.70 14.62
N LEU A 25 -0.91 30.34 14.10
CA LEU A 25 -2.08 29.65 13.58
C LEU A 25 -1.75 28.85 12.31
N ALA A 26 -0.95 29.42 11.39
CA ALA A 26 -0.51 28.74 10.18
C ALA A 26 0.37 27.51 10.51
N GLU A 27 1.34 27.67 11.41
CA GLU A 27 2.20 26.55 11.87
C GLU A 27 1.37 25.46 12.59
N THR A 28 0.40 25.85 13.41
CA THR A 28 -0.50 24.91 14.09
C THR A 28 -1.39 24.17 13.09
N LEU A 29 -1.91 24.87 12.08
CA LEU A 29 -2.71 24.28 11.01
C LEU A 29 -1.86 23.31 10.19
N GLU A 30 -0.65 23.70 9.78
CA GLU A 30 0.26 22.84 9.04
C GLU A 30 0.58 21.55 9.83
N GLY A 31 0.92 21.69 11.11
CA GLY A 31 1.19 20.55 12.00
C GLY A 31 -0.01 19.61 12.13
N LYS A 32 -1.21 20.17 12.38
CA LYS A 32 -2.45 19.36 12.46
C LYS A 32 -2.79 18.69 11.13
N THR A 33 -2.61 19.39 10.01
CA THR A 33 -2.92 18.86 8.68
C THR A 33 -1.98 17.72 8.34
N LYS A 34 -0.67 17.88 8.62
CA LYS A 34 0.34 16.82 8.47
C LYS A 34 0.02 15.60 9.32
N GLN A 35 -0.37 15.80 10.57
CA GLN A 35 -0.72 14.70 11.46
C GLN A 35 -2.00 13.97 11.01
N VAL A 36 -3.02 14.70 10.56
CA VAL A 36 -4.23 14.10 9.98
C VAL A 36 -3.91 13.33 8.70
N LEU A 37 -3.05 13.87 7.83
CA LEU A 37 -2.63 13.17 6.61
C LEU A 37 -1.85 11.88 6.94
N GLN A 38 -0.92 11.96 7.90
CA GLN A 38 -0.15 10.80 8.34
C GLN A 38 -1.05 9.73 8.96
N ASN A 39 -1.99 10.13 9.83
CA ASN A 39 -2.95 9.20 10.43
C ASN A 39 -3.87 8.59 9.38
N LYS A 40 -4.35 9.38 8.40
CA LYS A 40 -5.18 8.86 7.30
C LYS A 40 -4.42 7.95 6.36
N LEU A 41 -3.14 8.23 6.12
CA LEU A 41 -2.27 7.38 5.30
C LEU A 41 -1.92 6.08 6.03
N ALA A 42 -1.81 6.10 7.36
CA ALA A 42 -1.62 4.92 8.20
C ALA A 42 -2.91 4.10 8.41
N GLU A 43 -4.08 4.75 8.38
CA GLU A 43 -5.41 4.11 8.42
C GLU A 43 -5.83 3.51 7.07
N MET A 44 -5.26 3.98 5.95
CA MET A 44 -5.36 3.22 4.72
C MET A 44 -4.55 1.96 4.92
N ASP A 45 -5.18 0.78 4.75
CA ASP A 45 -4.56 -0.56 4.80
C ASP A 45 -3.45 -0.69 3.75
N PHE A 46 -2.37 0.06 3.92
CA PHE A 46 -1.23 0.07 3.05
C PHE A 46 -0.42 -1.16 3.42
N VAL A 47 -0.76 -2.27 2.79
CA VAL A 47 0.11 -3.44 2.77
C VAL A 47 1.43 -2.96 2.20
N SER A 48 2.48 -3.03 3.01
CA SER A 48 3.80 -2.63 2.54
C SER A 48 4.16 -3.44 1.31
N ARG A 49 4.96 -2.86 0.41
CA ARG A 49 5.38 -3.57 -0.80
C ARG A 49 6.02 -4.93 -0.47
N GLU A 50 6.74 -4.99 0.65
CA GLU A 50 7.35 -6.20 1.18
C GLU A 50 6.32 -7.26 1.62
N GLU A 51 5.30 -6.86 2.38
CA GLU A 51 4.22 -7.78 2.79
C GLU A 51 3.43 -8.32 1.59
N PHE A 52 3.19 -7.48 0.58
CA PHE A 52 2.55 -7.91 -0.67
C PHE A 52 3.39 -8.97 -1.39
N ASP A 53 4.70 -8.74 -1.52
CA ASP A 53 5.61 -9.67 -2.19
C ASP A 53 5.69 -11.02 -1.44
N VAL A 54 5.68 -10.99 -0.10
CA VAL A 54 5.62 -12.22 0.73
C VAL A 54 4.31 -12.99 0.50
N GLN A 55 3.17 -12.30 0.54
CA GLN A 55 1.87 -12.95 0.30
C GLN A 55 1.78 -13.56 -1.11
N SER A 56 2.32 -12.86 -2.11
CA SER A 56 2.41 -13.37 -3.49
C SER A 56 3.23 -14.66 -3.57
N GLN A 57 4.38 -14.71 -2.90
CA GLN A 57 5.21 -15.94 -2.85
C GLN A 57 4.50 -17.10 -2.14
N VAL A 58 3.77 -16.82 -1.05
CA VAL A 58 2.97 -17.84 -0.36
C VAL A 58 1.87 -18.38 -1.28
N LEU A 59 1.19 -17.51 -2.03
CA LEU A 59 0.19 -17.88 -3.01
C LEU A 59 0.75 -18.77 -4.12
N ILE A 60 1.92 -18.42 -4.67
CA ILE A 60 2.60 -19.22 -5.70
C ILE A 60 2.90 -20.62 -5.17
N ARG A 61 3.54 -20.74 -4.00
CA ARG A 61 3.83 -22.04 -3.38
C ARG A 61 2.58 -22.86 -3.08
N THR A 62 1.48 -22.20 -2.70
CA THR A 62 0.22 -22.88 -2.42
C THR A 62 -0.39 -23.44 -3.71
N ARG A 63 -0.32 -22.69 -4.81
CA ARG A 63 -0.75 -23.19 -6.13
C ARG A 63 0.09 -24.36 -6.61
N GLU A 64 1.41 -24.29 -6.47
CA GLU A 64 2.30 -25.40 -6.81
C GLU A 64 1.96 -26.69 -6.04
N LYS A 65 1.78 -26.57 -4.71
CA LYS A 65 1.37 -27.70 -3.87
C LYS A 65 -0.01 -28.23 -4.22
N LEU A 66 -0.95 -27.34 -4.57
CA LEU A 66 -2.29 -27.72 -4.98
C LEU A 66 -2.24 -28.55 -6.26
N THR A 67 -1.52 -28.10 -7.28
CA THR A 67 -1.35 -28.83 -8.54
C THR A 67 -0.67 -30.19 -8.34
N GLU A 68 0.32 -30.27 -7.44
CA GLU A 68 0.96 -31.54 -7.11
C GLU A 68 -0.02 -32.52 -6.44
N LEU A 69 -0.86 -32.03 -5.52
CA LEU A 69 -1.89 -32.84 -4.86
C LEU A 69 -2.97 -33.29 -5.84
N GLU A 70 -3.44 -32.40 -6.72
CA GLU A 70 -4.39 -32.74 -7.79
C GLU A 70 -3.85 -33.87 -8.68
N ALA A 71 -2.58 -33.78 -9.08
CA ALA A 71 -1.94 -34.84 -9.87
C ALA A 71 -1.86 -36.17 -9.11
N LYS A 72 -1.51 -36.14 -7.82
CA LYS A 72 -1.47 -37.35 -6.97
C LYS A 72 -2.86 -37.98 -6.82
N VAL A 73 -3.89 -37.18 -6.62
CA VAL A 73 -5.27 -37.66 -6.52
C VAL A 73 -5.69 -38.30 -7.84
N ALA A 74 -5.46 -37.66 -8.97
CA ALA A 74 -5.79 -38.22 -10.28
C ALA A 74 -5.10 -39.58 -10.54
N LEU A 75 -3.82 -39.70 -10.16
CA LEU A 75 -3.10 -40.97 -10.26
C LEU A 75 -3.71 -42.07 -9.38
N LEU A 76 -4.08 -41.73 -8.14
CA LEU A 76 -4.72 -42.67 -7.22
C LEU A 76 -6.10 -43.08 -7.71
N GLU A 77 -6.90 -42.14 -8.21
CA GLU A 77 -8.21 -42.41 -8.81
C GLU A 77 -8.09 -43.36 -10.02
N GLN A 78 -7.09 -43.16 -10.87
CA GLN A 78 -6.80 -44.04 -12.01
C GLN A 78 -6.37 -45.45 -11.56
N GLN A 79 -5.58 -45.57 -10.50
CA GLN A 79 -5.19 -46.87 -9.95
C GLN A 79 -6.38 -47.61 -9.32
N LEU A 80 -7.28 -46.89 -8.66
CA LEU A 80 -8.50 -47.44 -8.07
C LEU A 80 -9.50 -47.93 -9.12
N SER A 81 -9.72 -47.15 -10.18
CA SER A 81 -10.57 -47.58 -11.30
C SER A 81 -10.00 -48.81 -12.00
N ALA A 82 -8.70 -48.79 -12.33
CA ALA A 82 -8.03 -49.93 -12.96
C ALA A 82 -8.05 -51.21 -12.10
N LYS A 83 -8.04 -51.07 -10.76
CA LYS A 83 -8.17 -52.21 -9.84
C LYS A 83 -9.61 -52.76 -9.79
N THR A 84 -10.61 -51.87 -9.89
CA THR A 84 -12.03 -52.26 -9.84
C THR A 84 -12.45 -52.96 -11.13
N ASP A 85 -11.88 -52.58 -12.28
CA ASP A 85 -12.14 -53.21 -13.57
C ASP A 85 -11.42 -54.57 -13.77
N ALA A 86 -10.51 -54.92 -12.85
CA ALA A 86 -9.72 -56.16 -12.90
C ALA A 86 -10.25 -57.29 -11.99
N GLU A 87 -11.27 -57.01 -11.16
CA GLU A 87 -12.02 -57.98 -10.34
C GLU A 87 -13.35 -58.37 -11.01
#